data_AF-T1IEW5-F1
#
_entry.id   AF-T1IEW5-F1
#
_cell.length_a   1.000
_cell.length_b   1.000
_cell.length_c   1.000
_cell.angle_alpha   90.00
_cell.angle_beta   90.00
_cell.angle_gamma   90.00
#
_symmetry.space_group_name_H-M   'P 1'
#
loop_
_entity.id
_entity.type
_entity.pdbx_description
1 polymer ?
#
loop_
_entity_poly.entity_id
_entity_poly.type
_entity_poly.pdbx_seq_one_letter_code
_entity_poly.pdbx_strand_id
1 'polypeptide(L)'
;MIIFFLLLQKFKMLKIMLLFMYGAILAGRYVTSASIDQACTCAIMNGDTVDAPVLEQTFNIAFTCDEEGKQTCRNLCVSLAEAAKSSGTGSLMLCEHIEEDTEIYVTVFSKVCDFPYAHSGLAYTNHLCCIDRKPGACKGE
;
A
#
# COMPACT_ATOMS: atom_id res chain seq x y z
N MET A 1 -42.62 24.11 48.12
CA MET A 1 -41.17 23.84 48.26
C MET A 1 -40.70 22.60 47.49
N ILE A 2 -41.49 21.52 47.43
CA ILE A 2 -41.13 20.25 46.76
C ILE A 2 -41.00 20.37 45.22
N ILE A 3 -41.88 21.14 44.57
CA ILE A 3 -41.89 21.32 43.10
C ILE A 3 -40.62 22.05 42.60
N PHE A 4 -40.12 23.03 43.36
CA PHE A 4 -38.90 23.78 43.04
C PHE A 4 -37.66 22.87 43.11
N PHE A 5 -37.62 21.97 44.10
CA PHE A 5 -36.56 20.98 44.27
C PHE A 5 -36.52 19.95 43.12
N LEU A 6 -37.69 19.50 42.64
CA LEU A 6 -37.82 18.58 41.51
C LEU A 6 -37.41 19.22 40.17
N LEU A 7 -37.72 20.51 39.96
CA LEU A 7 -37.29 21.27 38.78
C LEU A 7 -35.76 21.48 38.75
N LEU A 8 -35.15 21.76 39.91
CA LEU A 8 -33.69 21.86 40.07
C LEU A 8 -32.98 20.54 39.78
N GLN A 9 -33.54 19.40 40.20
CA GLN A 9 -32.98 18.07 39.87
C GLN A 9 -33.07 17.77 38.37
N LYS A 10 -34.18 18.12 37.70
CA LYS A 10 -34.31 17.92 36.24
C LYS A 10 -33.35 18.79 35.43
N PHE A 11 -33.12 20.04 35.83
CA PHE A 11 -32.14 20.92 35.17
C PHE A 11 -30.70 20.44 35.32
N LYS A 12 -30.36 19.83 36.47
CA LYS A 12 -29.02 19.29 36.72
C LYS A 12 -28.75 18.03 35.89
N MET A 13 -29.73 17.14 35.76
CA MET A 13 -29.66 15.94 34.90
C MET A 13 -29.55 16.29 33.41
N LEU A 14 -30.25 17.32 32.93
CA LEU A 14 -30.21 17.73 31.51
C LEU A 14 -28.84 18.31 31.10
N LYS A 15 -28.20 19.08 31.99
CA LYS A 15 -26.83 19.61 31.77
C LYS A 15 -25.78 18.49 31.72
N ILE A 16 -25.94 17.48 32.57
CA ILE A 16 -25.05 16.31 32.61
C ILE A 16 -25.19 15.48 31.33
N MET A 17 -26.42 15.23 30.85
CA MET A 17 -26.63 14.56 29.55
C MET A 17 -26.05 15.34 28.37
N LEU A 18 -26.19 16.67 28.35
CA LEU A 18 -25.59 17.51 27.30
C LEU A 18 -24.06 17.46 27.32
N LEU A 19 -23.43 17.39 28.51
CA LEU A 19 -21.98 17.21 28.66
C LEU A 19 -21.50 15.84 28.15
N PHE A 20 -22.25 14.76 28.41
CA PHE A 20 -21.91 13.43 27.89
C PHE A 20 -22.08 13.33 26.37
N MET A 21 -23.12 13.96 25.80
CA MET A 21 -23.29 14.06 24.35
C MET A 21 -22.15 14.86 23.70
N TYR A 22 -21.70 15.95 24.32
CA TYR A 22 -20.57 16.74 23.80
C TYR A 22 -19.23 16.00 23.91
N GLY A 23 -19.03 15.20 24.96
CA GLY A 23 -17.84 14.36 25.13
C GLY A 23 -17.73 13.24 24.09
N ALA A 24 -18.84 12.62 23.71
CA ALA A 24 -18.85 11.57 22.68
C ALA A 24 -18.49 12.11 21.28
N ILE A 25 -18.83 13.37 20.97
CA ILE A 25 -18.50 14.01 19.69
C ILE A 25 -17.00 14.33 19.58
N LEU A 26 -16.32 14.57 20.71
CA LEU A 26 -14.88 14.81 20.74
C LEU A 26 -14.06 13.51 20.70
N ALA A 27 -14.58 12.40 21.23
CA ALA A 27 -13.93 11.08 21.14
C ALA A 27 -13.97 10.48 19.73
N GLY A 28 -14.96 10.86 18.90
CA GLY A 28 -15.07 10.39 17.51
C GLY A 28 -14.08 10.99 16.52
N ARG A 29 -13.23 11.94 16.94
CA ARG A 29 -12.25 12.60 16.06
C ARG A 29 -10.83 12.03 16.13
N TYR A 30 -10.57 11.06 17.00
CA TYR A 30 -9.30 10.30 16.99
C TYR A 30 -9.37 9.15 15.99
N VAL A 31 -9.85 9.41 14.78
CA VAL A 31 -9.42 8.59 13.64
C VAL A 31 -8.03 9.11 13.34
N THR A 32 -7.02 8.42 13.86
CA THR A 32 -5.63 8.58 13.45
C THR A 32 -5.61 8.53 11.93
N SER A 33 -5.38 9.68 11.30
CA SER A 33 -4.92 9.74 9.93
C SER A 33 -3.66 8.88 9.89
N ALA A 34 -3.73 7.71 9.26
CA ALA A 34 -2.53 7.02 8.83
C ALA A 34 -1.76 8.06 8.01
N SER A 35 -0.62 8.53 8.55
CA SER A 35 0.26 9.40 7.81
C SER A 35 0.62 8.64 6.54
N ILE A 36 0.32 9.22 5.37
CA ILE A 36 0.66 8.64 4.06
C ILE A 36 2.16 8.29 4.00
N ASP A 37 2.96 8.98 4.83
CA ASP A 37 4.39 8.80 5.06
C ASP A 37 4.80 7.44 5.65
N GLN A 38 3.86 6.57 6.05
CA GLN A 38 4.12 5.23 6.61
C GLN A 38 3.66 4.11 5.68
N ALA A 39 3.66 4.34 4.37
CA ALA A 39 3.24 3.35 3.39
C ALA A 39 4.40 2.45 2.91
N CYS A 40 4.04 1.27 2.40
CA CYS A 40 4.93 0.41 1.64
C CYS A 40 4.51 0.42 0.18
N THR A 41 5.48 0.55 -0.72
CA THR A 41 5.27 0.58 -2.17
C THR A 41 6.11 -0.52 -2.81
N CYS A 42 5.45 -1.40 -3.55
CA CYS A 42 6.08 -2.42 -4.38
C CYS A 42 6.11 -1.93 -5.82
N ALA A 43 7.25 -2.03 -6.48
CA ALA A 43 7.41 -1.62 -7.87
C ALA A 43 8.06 -2.74 -8.69
N ILE A 44 7.63 -2.86 -9.94
CA ILE A 44 8.30 -3.65 -10.96
C ILE A 44 9.00 -2.67 -11.89
N MET A 45 10.28 -2.87 -12.12
CA MET A 45 11.11 -2.05 -13.00
C MET A 45 11.92 -2.95 -13.94
N ASN A 46 12.43 -2.37 -15.02
CA ASN A 46 13.44 -3.03 -15.82
C ASN A 46 14.76 -3.08 -15.03
N GLY A 47 15.31 -4.27 -14.83
CA GLY A 47 16.57 -4.44 -14.13
C GLY A 47 17.79 -4.06 -14.99
N ASP A 48 17.64 -4.03 -16.31
CA ASP A 48 18.71 -3.57 -17.23
C ASP A 48 18.84 -2.04 -17.21
N THR A 49 17.72 -1.34 -17.10
CA THR A 49 17.65 0.13 -16.97
C THR A 49 16.69 0.51 -15.85
N VAL A 50 17.23 0.85 -14.69
CA VAL A 50 16.42 1.27 -13.52
C VAL A 50 15.97 2.73 -13.74
N ASP A 51 15.02 2.92 -14.65
CA ASP A 51 14.53 4.23 -15.05
C ASP A 51 13.29 4.64 -14.23
N ALA A 52 12.19 3.89 -14.40
CA ALA A 52 10.90 4.15 -13.79
C ALA A 52 10.10 2.85 -13.51
N PRO A 53 9.18 2.85 -12.52
CA PRO A 53 8.24 1.75 -12.33
C PRO A 53 7.39 1.51 -13.57
N VAL A 54 7.37 0.26 -14.04
CA VAL A 54 6.40 -0.22 -15.03
C VAL A 54 5.06 -0.49 -14.37
N LEU A 55 5.10 -1.04 -13.17
CA LEU A 55 3.93 -1.26 -12.32
C LEU A 55 4.30 -0.88 -10.89
N GLU A 56 3.40 -0.15 -10.23
CA GLU A 56 3.58 0.26 -8.85
C GLU A 56 2.30 0.01 -8.06
N GLN A 57 2.45 -0.55 -6.85
CA GLN A 57 1.35 -0.75 -5.92
C GLN A 57 1.75 -0.25 -4.53
N THR A 58 1.01 0.75 -4.04
CA THR A 58 1.19 1.31 -2.70
C THR A 58 0.15 0.73 -1.74
N PHE A 59 0.63 0.31 -0.56
CA PHE A 59 -0.15 -0.24 0.54
C PHE A 59 -0.19 0.78 1.68
N ASN A 60 -1.36 1.37 1.89
CA ASN A 60 -1.63 2.34 2.96
C ASN A 60 -1.90 1.65 4.31
N ILE A 61 -1.03 0.71 4.66
CA ILE A 61 -0.98 0.05 5.97
C ILE A 61 0.15 0.72 6.73
N ALA A 62 0.02 0.91 8.05
CA ALA A 62 1.10 1.53 8.82
C ALA A 62 2.34 0.62 8.87
N PHE A 63 3.42 1.05 8.21
CA PHE A 63 4.76 0.48 8.33
C PHE A 63 5.64 1.35 9.23
N THR A 64 6.59 0.72 9.91
CA THR A 64 7.67 1.47 10.58
C THR A 64 8.63 2.04 9.53
N CYS A 65 9.21 3.21 9.79
CA CYS A 65 10.20 3.83 8.90
C CYS A 65 11.63 3.52 9.35
N ASP A 66 11.91 2.24 9.60
CA ASP A 66 13.21 1.72 10.06
C ASP A 66 13.59 0.44 9.29
N GLU A 67 14.67 -0.23 9.72
CA GLU A 67 15.11 -1.47 9.08
C GLU A 67 14.10 -2.61 9.19
N GLU A 68 13.32 -2.69 10.27
CA GLU A 68 12.25 -3.68 10.41
C GLU A 68 11.15 -3.42 9.36
N GLY A 69 10.77 -2.16 9.17
CA GLY A 69 9.80 -1.75 8.17
C GLY A 69 10.29 -2.00 6.75
N LYS A 70 11.57 -1.73 6.46
CA LYS A 70 12.20 -2.06 5.16
C LYS A 70 12.15 -3.56 4.89
N GLN A 71 12.53 -4.40 5.85
CA GLN A 71 12.49 -5.86 5.68
C GLN A 71 11.07 -6.38 5.52
N THR A 72 10.12 -5.84 6.29
CA THR A 72 8.72 -6.23 6.22
C THR A 72 8.11 -5.84 4.87
N CYS A 73 8.34 -4.61 4.41
CA CYS A 73 7.90 -4.13 3.10
C CYS A 73 8.54 -4.94 1.96
N ARG A 74 9.84 -5.22 2.05
CA ARG A 74 10.54 -6.11 1.11
C ARG A 74 9.87 -7.48 1.04
N ASN A 75 9.64 -8.13 2.17
CA ASN A 75 9.05 -9.47 2.23
C ASN A 75 7.64 -9.48 1.64
N LEU A 76 6.84 -8.45 1.90
CA LEU A 76 5.52 -8.28 1.28
C LEU A 76 5.63 -8.23 -0.26
N CYS A 77 6.51 -7.41 -0.80
CA CYS A 77 6.69 -7.29 -2.25
C CYS A 77 7.17 -8.60 -2.89
N VAL A 78 8.08 -9.32 -2.23
CA VAL A 78 8.53 -10.65 -2.67
C VAL A 78 7.36 -11.64 -2.70
N SER A 79 6.60 -11.74 -1.61
CA SER A 79 5.46 -12.66 -1.53
C SER A 79 4.39 -12.37 -2.58
N LEU A 80 4.12 -11.10 -2.87
CA LEU A 80 3.17 -10.71 -3.92
C LEU A 80 3.66 -11.11 -5.32
N ALA A 81 4.93 -10.87 -5.60
CA ALA A 81 5.52 -11.22 -6.89
C ALA A 81 5.58 -12.75 -7.08
N GLU A 82 5.93 -13.50 -6.05
CA GLU A 82 5.89 -14.96 -6.08
C GLU A 82 4.47 -15.49 -6.25
N ALA A 83 3.48 -14.89 -5.57
CA ALA A 83 2.07 -15.23 -5.74
C ALA A 83 1.61 -15.00 -7.18
N ALA A 84 1.93 -13.85 -7.78
CA ALA A 84 1.60 -13.53 -9.17
C ALA A 84 2.31 -14.45 -10.17
N LYS A 85 3.56 -14.85 -9.88
CA LYS A 85 4.28 -15.87 -10.67
C LYS A 85 3.57 -17.23 -10.58
N SER A 86 3.17 -17.63 -9.37
CA SER A 86 2.54 -18.93 -9.12
C SER A 86 1.12 -19.04 -9.69
N SER A 87 0.39 -17.93 -9.81
CA SER A 87 -0.95 -17.91 -10.41
C SER A 87 -0.93 -18.11 -11.92
N GLY A 88 0.24 -17.97 -12.57
CA GLY A 88 0.39 -18.05 -14.02
C GLY A 88 -0.11 -16.81 -14.78
N THR A 89 -0.64 -15.80 -14.08
CA THR A 89 -1.19 -14.58 -14.69
C THR A 89 -0.28 -13.36 -14.54
N GLY A 90 0.80 -13.44 -13.76
CA GLY A 90 1.67 -12.30 -13.48
C GLY A 90 2.32 -11.69 -14.73
N SER A 91 2.79 -12.51 -15.67
CA SER A 91 3.36 -12.02 -16.93
C SER A 91 2.31 -11.31 -17.81
N LEU A 92 1.08 -11.85 -17.87
CA LEU A 92 -0.02 -11.24 -18.60
C LEU A 92 -0.36 -9.87 -18.01
N MET A 93 -0.55 -9.80 -16.69
CA MET A 93 -0.86 -8.53 -16.02
C MET A 93 0.25 -7.49 -16.21
N LEU A 94 1.52 -7.92 -16.20
CA LEU A 94 2.62 -6.99 -16.44
C LEU A 94 2.62 -6.48 -17.88
N CYS A 95 2.47 -7.36 -18.88
CA CYS A 95 2.43 -6.94 -20.28
C CYS A 95 1.21 -6.08 -20.63
N GLU A 96 0.07 -6.23 -19.94
CA GLU A 96 -1.10 -5.37 -20.12
C GLU A 96 -0.84 -3.90 -19.73
N HIS A 97 0.13 -3.65 -18.83
CA HIS A 97 0.54 -2.31 -18.41
C HIS A 97 1.62 -1.70 -19.32
N ILE A 98 2.17 -2.47 -20.25
CA ILE A 98 3.20 -2.02 -21.18
C ILE A 98 2.56 -1.78 -22.55
N GLU A 99 2.59 -0.53 -23.02
CA GLU A 99 1.93 -0.18 -24.28
C GLU A 99 2.70 -0.59 -25.54
N GLU A 100 4.02 -0.60 -25.45
CA GLU A 100 4.93 -0.85 -26.58
C GLU A 100 5.52 -2.26 -26.52
N ASP A 101 5.82 -2.83 -27.68
CA ASP A 101 6.52 -4.10 -27.76
C ASP A 101 7.93 -3.95 -27.16
N THR A 102 8.21 -4.67 -26.09
CA THR A 102 9.46 -4.52 -25.34
C THR A 102 9.94 -5.83 -24.75
N GLU A 103 11.25 -5.89 -24.50
CA GLU A 103 11.93 -6.95 -23.78
C GLU A 103 12.40 -6.38 -22.43
N ILE A 104 11.88 -6.92 -21.33
CA ILE A 104 12.11 -6.39 -20.00
C ILE A 104 12.72 -7.45 -19.07
N TYR A 105 13.80 -7.08 -18.38
CA TYR A 105 14.33 -7.88 -17.28
C TYR A 105 13.57 -7.56 -15.99
N VAL A 106 12.50 -8.33 -15.74
CA VAL A 106 11.55 -8.04 -14.65
C VAL A 106 12.23 -8.14 -13.28
N THR A 107 12.29 -7.00 -12.59
CA THR A 107 12.92 -6.90 -11.28
C THR A 107 11.99 -6.22 -10.29
N VAL A 108 11.93 -6.76 -9.05
CA VAL A 108 11.02 -6.26 -8.01
C VAL A 108 11.78 -5.37 -7.03
N PHE A 109 11.22 -4.19 -6.78
CA PHE A 109 11.71 -3.19 -5.85
C PHE A 109 10.69 -2.94 -4.74
N SER A 110 11.19 -2.53 -3.58
CA SER A 110 10.39 -2.10 -2.44
C SER A 110 10.83 -0.70 -2.00
N LYS A 111 9.87 0.13 -1.65
CA LYS A 111 10.05 1.43 -1.02
C LYS A 111 9.17 1.49 0.23
N VAL A 112 9.72 1.95 1.34
CA VAL A 112 8.95 2.18 2.56
C VAL A 112 9.11 3.63 2.94
N CYS A 113 8.02 4.30 3.34
CA CYS A 113 8.02 5.72 3.66
C CYS A 113 8.67 6.56 2.52
N ASP A 114 9.46 7.57 2.87
CA ASP A 114 10.18 8.42 1.91
C ASP A 114 11.58 7.90 1.53
N PHE A 115 11.91 6.65 1.87
CA PHE A 115 13.18 6.07 1.46
C PHE A 115 13.24 5.82 -0.06
N PRO A 116 14.43 5.77 -0.67
CA PRO A 116 14.57 5.39 -2.07
C PRO A 116 14.15 3.92 -2.29
N TYR A 117 13.82 3.59 -3.53
CA TYR A 117 13.60 2.20 -3.93
C TYR A 117 14.83 1.34 -3.66
N ALA A 118 14.60 0.17 -3.07
CA ALA A 118 15.62 -0.85 -2.84
C ALA A 118 15.24 -2.12 -3.58
N HIS A 119 16.24 -2.81 -4.13
CA HIS A 119 16.06 -4.09 -4.79
C HIS A 119 15.57 -5.12 -3.76
N SER A 120 14.50 -5.84 -4.09
CA SER A 120 13.93 -6.85 -3.18
C SER A 120 14.74 -8.15 -3.15
N GLY A 121 15.66 -8.35 -4.10
CA GLY A 121 16.36 -9.61 -4.28
C GLY A 121 15.65 -10.58 -5.22
N LEU A 122 14.46 -10.23 -5.70
CA LEU A 122 13.69 -11.03 -6.64
C LEU A 122 13.76 -10.42 -8.05
N ALA A 123 14.26 -11.22 -9.00
CA ALA A 123 14.27 -10.94 -10.42
C ALA A 123 13.84 -12.19 -11.19
N TYR A 124 13.30 -11.99 -12.40
CA TYR A 124 13.03 -13.10 -13.30
C TYR A 124 14.33 -13.71 -13.80
N THR A 125 14.29 -15.01 -14.11
CA THR A 125 15.47 -15.72 -14.63
C THR A 125 15.75 -15.35 -16.08
N ASN A 126 14.68 -15.15 -16.87
CA ASN A 126 14.75 -14.76 -18.27
C ASN A 126 14.01 -13.44 -18.46
N HIS A 127 14.33 -12.74 -19.55
CA HIS A 127 13.58 -11.59 -20.00
C HIS A 127 12.13 -11.96 -20.31
N LEU A 128 11.23 -11.04 -19.99
CA LEU A 128 9.84 -11.11 -20.42
C LEU A 128 9.69 -10.26 -21.67
N CYS A 129 9.17 -10.87 -22.75
CA CYS A 129 8.81 -10.12 -23.94
C CYS A 129 7.31 -9.88 -23.99
N CYS A 130 6.95 -8.61 -24.07
CA CYS A 130 5.58 -8.18 -24.23
C CYS A 130 5.39 -7.78 -25.70
N ILE A 131 4.46 -8.44 -26.39
CA ILE A 131 4.11 -8.18 -27.80
C ILE A 131 2.60 -8.03 -27.85
N ASP A 132 2.10 -6.94 -28.42
CA ASP A 132 0.68 -6.60 -28.45
C ASP A 132 0.02 -6.71 -27.06
N ARG A 133 0.72 -6.20 -26.02
CA ARG A 133 0.30 -6.21 -24.61
C ARG A 133 0.12 -7.61 -24.00
N LYS A 134 0.74 -8.64 -24.59
CA LYS A 134 0.68 -10.03 -24.11
C LYS A 134 2.08 -10.64 -24.01
N PRO A 135 2.27 -11.65 -23.14
CA PRO A 135 3.52 -12.39 -23.12
C PRO A 135 3.74 -13.10 -24.46
N GLY A 136 4.90 -12.89 -25.06
CA GLY A 136 5.34 -13.51 -26.30
C GLY A 136 6.76 -14.08 -26.18
N ALA A 137 7.26 -14.63 -27.27
CA ALA A 137 8.65 -15.12 -27.35
C ALA A 137 9.61 -13.96 -27.59
N CYS A 138 10.76 -13.98 -26.91
CA CYS A 138 11.82 -13.00 -27.12
C CYS A 138 12.58 -13.26 -28.42
N LYS A 139 13.02 -12.19 -29.11
CA LYS A 139 13.77 -12.29 -30.36
C LYS A 139 15.21 -12.71 -30.05
N GLY A 140 15.44 -14.02 -29.95
CA GLY A 140 16.78 -14.57 -29.64
C GLY A 140 16.79 -15.90 -28.90
N GLU A 141 15.61 -16.42 -28.51
CA GLU A 141 15.44 -17.77 -27.95
C GLU A 141 15.16 -18.84 -29.03
#